data_AF-A0A5P8NYV7-F1
#
_entry.id   AF-A0A5P8NYV7-F1
#
_cell.length_a   1.000
_cell.length_b   1.000
_cell.length_c   1.000
_cell.angle_alpha   90.00
_cell.angle_beta   90.00
_cell.angle_gamma   90.00
#
_symmetry.space_group_name_H-M   'P 1'
#
loop_
_entity.id
_entity.type
_entity.pdbx_description
1 polymer ?
#
loop_
_entity_poly.entity_id
_entity_poly.type
_entity_poly.pdbx_seq_one_letter_code
_entity_poly.pdbx_strand_id
1 'polypeptide(L)'
;MNKFYFFLWMRWALHLSLNSISLAVVITSAITFLTYAKLGFVEINSEVYKALLDIFKFYFSIVFSISLLFILFRSIKYIFNRCIYGYELKLLSCDKKDVIEVIGYGDLVKVWRKWFMLLIWLVAVCMIVTFFNFFNIYAIYISILISGYFSFIILISRCKKVKVIRC
;
A
#
# COMPACT_ATOMS: atom_id res chain seq x y z
N MET A 1 12.05 16.91 -13.08
CA MET A 1 11.76 16.05 -11.90
C MET A 1 10.29 15.64 -11.77
N ASN A 2 9.29 16.45 -12.18
CA ASN A 2 7.86 16.06 -12.06
C ASN A 2 7.50 14.73 -12.72
N LYS A 3 8.06 14.42 -13.90
CA LYS A 3 7.88 13.11 -14.56
C LYS A 3 8.34 11.94 -13.67
N PHE A 4 9.47 12.08 -12.98
CA PHE A 4 9.97 11.05 -12.06
C PHE A 4 9.00 10.80 -10.90
N TYR A 5 8.52 11.85 -10.23
CA TYR A 5 7.54 11.72 -9.13
C TYR A 5 6.24 11.08 -9.60
N PHE A 6 5.76 11.44 -10.79
CA PHE A 6 4.55 10.85 -11.36
C PHE A 6 4.73 9.36 -11.67
N PHE A 7 5.83 8.95 -12.32
CA PHE A 7 6.10 7.54 -12.61
C PHE A 7 6.37 6.72 -11.35
N LEU A 8 7.03 7.32 -10.36
CA LEU A 8 7.23 6.73 -9.03
C LEU A 8 5.88 6.43 -8.37
N TRP A 9 5.02 7.44 -8.30
CA TRP A 9 3.68 7.29 -7.72
C TRP A 9 2.82 6.30 -8.48
N MET A 10 2.76 6.38 -9.82
CA MET A 10 1.94 5.47 -10.63
C MET A 10 2.36 4.02 -10.42
N ARG A 11 3.66 3.72 -10.46
CA ARG A 11 4.17 2.36 -10.21
C ARG A 11 3.87 1.90 -8.80
N TRP A 12 4.04 2.77 -7.81
CA TRP A 12 3.70 2.46 -6.43
C TRP A 12 2.20 2.20 -6.25
N ALA A 13 1.34 3.04 -6.82
CA ALA A 13 -0.12 2.92 -6.75
C ALA A 13 -0.58 1.61 -7.40
N LEU A 14 -0.06 1.25 -8.57
CA LEU A 14 -0.35 -0.02 -9.22
C LEU A 14 0.12 -1.21 -8.37
N HIS A 15 1.34 -1.16 -7.85
CA HIS A 15 1.88 -2.21 -6.98
C HIS A 15 1.05 -2.37 -5.70
N LEU A 16 0.65 -1.26 -5.08
CA LEU A 16 -0.19 -1.24 -3.88
C LEU A 16 -1.56 -1.84 -4.19
N SER A 17 -2.21 -1.39 -5.26
CA SER A 17 -3.56 -1.84 -5.69
C SER A 17 -3.58 -3.34 -5.99
N LEU A 18 -2.69 -3.79 -6.88
CA LEU A 18 -2.71 -5.15 -7.38
C LEU A 18 -2.39 -6.16 -6.27
N ASN A 19 -1.38 -5.86 -5.44
CA ASN A 19 -0.98 -6.79 -4.39
C ASN A 19 -1.97 -6.80 -3.21
N SER A 20 -2.60 -5.67 -2.86
CA SER A 20 -3.60 -5.67 -1.80
C SER A 20 -4.86 -6.42 -2.24
N ILE A 21 -5.36 -6.16 -3.46
CA ILE A 21 -6.53 -6.85 -4.01
C ILE A 21 -6.24 -8.34 -4.17
N SER A 22 -5.10 -8.71 -4.78
CA SER A 22 -4.73 -10.11 -4.98
C SER A 22 -4.65 -10.86 -3.65
N LEU A 23 -3.97 -10.29 -2.65
CA LEU A 23 -3.86 -10.90 -1.33
C LEU A 23 -5.23 -11.02 -0.65
N ALA A 24 -6.07 -9.99 -0.76
CA ALA A 24 -7.41 -10.00 -0.21
C ALA A 24 -8.27 -11.10 -0.82
N VAL A 25 -8.30 -11.21 -2.16
CA VAL A 25 -9.06 -12.24 -2.88
C VAL A 25 -8.61 -13.64 -2.49
N VAL A 26 -7.30 -13.90 -2.39
CA VAL A 26 -6.78 -15.23 -2.02
C VAL A 26 -7.21 -15.62 -0.60
N ILE A 27 -7.08 -14.70 0.36
CA ILE A 27 -7.44 -15.00 1.75
C ILE A 27 -8.97 -15.12 1.90
N THR A 28 -9.75 -14.27 1.24
CA THR A 28 -11.21 -14.29 1.38
C THR A 28 -11.82 -15.50 0.70
N SER A 29 -11.31 -15.88 -0.47
CA SER A 29 -11.70 -17.13 -1.13
C SER A 29 -11.37 -18.35 -0.27
N ALA A 30 -10.21 -18.38 0.40
CA ALA A 30 -9.87 -19.43 1.35
C ALA A 30 -10.86 -19.47 2.54
N ILE A 31 -11.22 -18.32 3.13
CA ILE A 31 -12.19 -18.24 4.24
C ILE A 31 -13.56 -18.74 3.78
N THR A 32 -14.04 -18.31 2.62
CA THR A 32 -15.34 -18.73 2.10
C THR A 32 -15.37 -20.21 1.77
N PHE A 33 -14.28 -20.73 1.19
CA PHE A 33 -14.13 -22.15 0.89
C PHE A 33 -14.11 -22.99 2.18
N LEU A 34 -13.35 -22.58 3.20
CA LEU A 34 -13.32 -23.27 4.49
C LEU A 34 -14.68 -23.24 5.19
N THR A 35 -15.41 -22.13 5.08
CA THR A 35 -16.78 -22.02 5.61
C THR A 35 -17.72 -22.99 4.90
N TYR A 36 -17.61 -23.09 3.58
CA TYR A 36 -18.39 -24.03 2.78
C TYR A 36 -18.04 -25.50 3.09
N ALA A 37 -16.76 -25.81 3.23
CA ALA A 37 -16.29 -27.15 3.60
C ALA A 37 -16.80 -27.57 5.00
N LYS A 38 -16.81 -26.64 5.97
CA LYS A 38 -17.37 -26.88 7.31
C LYS A 38 -18.87 -27.16 7.32
N LEU A 39 -19.60 -26.69 6.31
CA LEU A 39 -21.03 -26.98 6.13
C LEU A 39 -21.27 -28.35 5.48
N GLY A 40 -20.22 -29.10 5.12
CA GLY A 40 -20.34 -30.45 4.58
C GLY A 40 -20.59 -30.53 3.08
N PHE A 41 -20.20 -29.48 2.31
CA PHE A 41 -20.35 -29.45 0.85
C PHE A 41 -21.79 -29.66 0.37
N VAL A 42 -22.74 -28.94 0.98
CA VAL A 42 -24.15 -28.93 0.55
C VAL A 42 -24.27 -28.54 -0.92
N GLU A 43 -25.20 -29.14 -1.67
CA GLU A 43 -25.46 -28.82 -3.06
C GLU A 43 -25.65 -27.30 -3.28
N ILE A 44 -25.03 -26.78 -4.34
CA ILE A 44 -25.00 -25.34 -4.61
C ILE A 44 -26.34 -24.93 -5.23
N ASN A 45 -27.28 -24.59 -4.37
CA ASN A 45 -28.51 -23.91 -4.74
C ASN A 45 -28.31 -22.39 -4.84
N SER A 46 -29.25 -21.69 -5.50
CA SER A 46 -29.22 -20.22 -5.65
C SER A 46 -29.06 -19.48 -4.31
N GLU A 47 -29.68 -19.99 -3.24
CA GLU A 47 -29.59 -19.44 -1.90
C GLU A 47 -28.20 -19.62 -1.28
N VAL A 48 -27.61 -20.82 -1.42
CA VAL A 48 -26.26 -21.13 -0.94
C VAL A 48 -25.22 -20.26 -1.65
N TYR A 49 -25.37 -20.07 -2.96
CA TYR A 49 -24.49 -19.19 -3.74
C TYR A 49 -24.56 -17.74 -3.26
N LYS A 50 -25.77 -17.21 -3.02
CA LYS A 50 -25.93 -15.84 -2.47
C LYS A 50 -25.31 -15.70 -1.09
N ALA A 51 -25.52 -16.69 -0.20
CA ALA A 51 -24.92 -16.70 1.13
C ALA A 51 -23.38 -16.70 1.07
N LEU A 52 -22.79 -17.52 0.19
CA LEU A 52 -21.33 -17.55 -0.02
C LEU A 52 -20.78 -16.22 -0.54
N LEU A 53 -21.50 -15.55 -1.45
CA LEU A 53 -21.13 -14.23 -1.93
C LEU A 53 -21.21 -13.16 -0.85
N ASP A 54 -22.20 -13.20 0.04
CA ASP A 54 -22.33 -12.24 1.13
C ASP A 54 -21.22 -12.43 2.18
N ILE A 55 -20.89 -13.68 2.50
CA ILE A 55 -19.71 -14.02 3.31
C ILE A 55 -18.44 -13.50 2.64
N PHE A 56 -18.27 -13.73 1.34
CA PHE A 56 -17.11 -13.26 0.59
C PHE A 56 -16.97 -11.73 0.68
N LYS A 57 -18.05 -10.98 0.39
CA LYS A 57 -18.05 -9.50 0.44
C LYS A 57 -17.72 -8.98 1.83
N PHE A 58 -18.29 -9.58 2.87
CA PHE A 58 -18.05 -9.18 4.24
C PHE A 58 -16.57 -9.34 4.62
N TYR A 59 -16.02 -10.54 4.44
CA TYR A 59 -14.61 -10.78 4.74
C TYR A 59 -13.68 -10.00 3.82
N PHE A 60 -14.07 -9.76 2.57
CA PHE A 60 -13.27 -8.99 1.62
C PHE A 60 -12.98 -7.58 2.12
N SER A 61 -13.97 -6.87 2.65
CA SER A 61 -13.74 -5.52 3.21
C SER A 61 -12.71 -5.51 4.35
N ILE A 62 -12.78 -6.49 5.25
CA ILE A 62 -11.88 -6.61 6.41
C ILE A 62 -10.48 -6.99 5.97
N VAL A 63 -10.36 -8.05 5.17
CA VAL A 63 -9.07 -8.56 4.69
C VAL A 63 -8.41 -7.56 3.74
N PHE A 64 -9.18 -6.83 2.93
CA PHE A 64 -8.65 -5.75 2.10
C PHE A 64 -7.98 -4.66 2.95
N SER A 65 -8.58 -4.28 4.08
CA SER A 65 -7.97 -3.29 4.99
C SER A 65 -6.63 -3.77 5.57
N ILE A 66 -6.57 -5.03 6.01
CA ILE A 66 -5.36 -5.63 6.59
C ILE A 66 -4.27 -5.81 5.52
N SER A 67 -4.64 -6.34 4.36
CA SER A 67 -3.71 -6.53 3.23
C SER A 67 -3.15 -5.19 2.75
N LEU A 68 -3.97 -4.14 2.70
CA LEU A 68 -3.51 -2.80 2.35
C LEU A 68 -2.42 -2.30 3.30
N LEU A 69 -2.60 -2.44 4.62
CA LEU A 69 -1.59 -2.05 5.60
C LEU A 69 -0.28 -2.85 5.43
N PHE A 70 -0.40 -4.15 5.20
CA PHE A 70 0.75 -5.02 4.99
C PHE A 70 1.52 -4.66 3.71
N ILE A 71 0.81 -4.40 2.60
CA ILE A 71 1.43 -4.01 1.34
C ILE A 71 2.01 -2.59 1.44
N LEU A 72 1.39 -1.65 2.16
CA LEU A 72 1.98 -0.34 2.44
C LEU A 72 3.37 -0.47 3.08
N PHE A 73 3.53 -1.37 4.05
CA PHE A 73 4.84 -1.66 4.65
C PHE A 73 5.85 -2.18 3.62
N ARG A 74 5.45 -3.18 2.83
CA ARG A 74 6.32 -3.80 1.83
C ARG A 74 6.67 -2.86 0.67
N SER A 75 5.80 -1.89 0.38
CA SER A 75 5.90 -1.00 -0.78
C SER A 75 7.13 -0.09 -0.76
N ILE A 76 7.61 0.33 0.42
CA ILE A 76 8.83 1.16 0.50
C ILE A 76 10.04 0.40 -0.03
N LYS A 77 10.20 -0.87 0.34
CA LYS A 77 11.32 -1.67 -0.16
C LYS A 77 11.29 -1.79 -1.69
N TYR A 78 10.08 -1.95 -2.24
CA TYR A 78 9.89 -2.00 -3.69
C TYR A 78 10.35 -0.71 -4.39
N ILE A 79 10.10 0.45 -3.76
CA ILE A 79 10.49 1.75 -4.30
C ILE A 79 12.02 1.94 -4.31
N PHE A 80 12.70 1.56 -3.23
CA PHE A 80 14.15 1.79 -3.08
C PHE A 80 15.01 0.84 -3.93
N ASN A 81 14.52 -0.36 -4.27
CA ASN A 81 15.29 -1.37 -5.01
C ASN A 81 15.06 -1.35 -6.53
N ARG A 82 14.49 -0.28 -7.10
CA ARG A 82 14.13 -0.21 -8.52
C ARG A 82 14.54 1.11 -9.14
N CYS A 83 15.02 1.01 -10.38
CA CYS A 83 15.24 2.15 -11.26
C CYS A 83 13.91 2.59 -11.90
N ILE A 84 13.59 3.87 -11.75
CA ILE A 84 12.35 4.49 -12.23
C ILE A 84 12.74 5.71 -13.05
N TYR A 85 12.45 5.66 -14.36
CA TYR A 85 12.70 6.78 -15.28
C TYR A 85 14.18 7.26 -15.28
N GLY A 86 15.14 6.34 -15.17
CA GLY A 86 16.59 6.66 -15.12
C GLY A 86 17.08 7.21 -13.78
N TYR A 87 16.29 7.02 -12.72
CA TYR A 87 16.66 7.43 -11.36
C TYR A 87 16.33 6.34 -10.36
N GLU A 88 17.15 6.22 -9.33
CA GLU A 88 16.96 5.31 -8.20
C GLU A 88 16.99 6.07 -6.88
N LEU A 89 16.26 5.54 -5.89
CA LEU A 89 16.24 6.06 -4.53
C LEU A 89 17.24 5.30 -3.69
N LYS A 90 18.28 5.99 -3.24
CA LYS A 90 19.33 5.41 -2.41
C LYS A 90 19.30 5.98 -1.00
N LEU A 91 19.64 5.13 -0.04
CA LEU A 91 19.64 5.45 1.38
C LEU A 91 21.09 5.70 1.82
N LEU A 92 21.33 6.85 2.44
CA LEU A 92 22.63 7.22 2.97
C LEU A 92 22.88 6.57 4.33
N SER A 93 24.12 6.11 4.54
CA SER A 93 24.62 5.67 5.84
C SER A 93 24.52 6.79 6.90
N CYS A 94 24.64 6.42 8.18
CA CYS A 94 24.60 7.37 9.30
C CYS A 94 25.64 8.49 9.18
N ASP A 95 26.76 8.23 8.52
CA ASP A 95 27.83 9.21 8.30
C ASP A 95 27.60 10.11 7.07
N LYS A 96 26.47 9.94 6.36
CA LYS A 96 26.04 10.70 5.16
C LYS A 96 27.00 10.65 3.97
N LYS A 97 28.09 9.89 4.06
CA LYS A 97 29.13 9.76 3.04
C LYS A 97 28.87 8.56 2.12
N ASP A 98 28.46 7.44 2.70
CA ASP A 98 28.33 6.18 1.96
C ASP A 98 26.88 5.87 1.61
N VAL A 99 26.71 5.32 0.41
CA VAL A 99 25.44 4.84 -0.11
C VAL A 99 25.32 3.36 0.23
N ILE A 100 24.22 2.96 0.88
CA ILE A 100 23.96 1.55 1.15
C ILE A 100 23.54 0.88 -0.16
N GLU A 101 24.36 -0.04 -0.67
CA GLU A 101 24.13 -0.73 -1.96
C GLU A 101 22.98 -1.74 -1.89
N VAL A 102 22.84 -2.47 -0.78
CA VAL A 102 21.77 -3.45 -0.58
C VAL A 102 20.91 -3.03 0.60
N ILE A 103 19.69 -2.58 0.30
CA ILE A 103 18.77 -2.05 1.31
C ILE A 103 17.99 -3.20 1.95
N GLY A 104 18.32 -3.49 3.22
CA GLY A 104 17.59 -4.43 4.08
C GLY A 104 16.30 -3.85 4.65
N TYR A 105 15.43 -4.71 5.20
CA TYR A 105 14.23 -4.25 5.90
C TYR A 105 14.55 -3.46 7.19
N GLY A 106 15.65 -3.81 7.87
CA GLY A 106 16.09 -3.15 9.12
C GLY A 106 16.43 -1.68 8.94
N ASP A 107 17.09 -1.32 7.84
CA ASP A 107 17.50 0.06 7.54
C ASP A 107 16.31 0.96 7.17
N LEU A 108 15.31 0.34 6.54
CA LEU A 108 14.09 1.02 6.09
C LEU A 108 13.13 1.36 7.23
N VAL A 109 13.18 0.69 8.39
CA VAL A 109 12.19 0.87 9.47
C VAL A 109 12.09 2.34 9.93
N LYS A 110 13.22 3.05 10.01
CA LYS A 110 13.22 4.47 10.42
C LYS A 110 12.61 5.39 9.35
N VAL A 111 12.90 5.14 8.08
CA VAL A 111 12.33 5.90 6.96
C VAL A 111 10.84 5.59 6.82
N TRP A 112 10.48 4.31 6.93
CA TRP A 112 9.12 3.82 6.90
C TRP A 112 8.25 4.45 7.98
N ARG A 113 8.69 4.47 9.24
CA ARG A 113 7.92 5.11 10.32
C ARG A 113 7.62 6.58 10.04
N LYS A 114 8.61 7.34 9.55
CA LYS A 114 8.44 8.76 9.21
C LYS A 114 7.49 8.95 8.03
N TRP A 115 7.67 8.17 6.98
CA TRP A 115 6.81 8.22 5.79
C TRP A 115 5.37 7.82 6.10
N PHE A 116 5.17 6.75 6.89
CA PHE A 116 3.86 6.27 7.27
C PHE A 116 3.12 7.28 8.16
N MET A 117 3.82 7.89 9.12
CA MET A 117 3.26 8.98 9.93
C MET A 117 2.86 10.16 9.04
N LEU A 118 3.70 10.56 8.09
CA LEU A 118 3.37 11.62 7.13
C LEU A 118 2.13 11.28 6.29
N LEU A 119 2.02 10.03 5.82
CA LEU A 119 0.87 9.55 5.05
C LEU A 119 -0.42 9.62 5.88
N ILE A 120 -0.38 9.21 7.16
CA ILE A 120 -1.54 9.32 8.07
C ILE A 120 -1.98 10.77 8.21
N TRP A 121 -1.04 11.70 8.44
CA TRP A 121 -1.35 13.13 8.55
C TRP A 121 -1.99 13.68 7.27
N LEU A 122 -1.44 13.34 6.09
CA LEU A 122 -1.99 13.77 4.81
C LEU A 122 -3.39 13.19 4.57
N VAL A 123 -3.60 11.91 4.88
CA VAL A 123 -4.93 11.29 4.77
C VAL A 123 -5.92 11.97 5.71
N ALA A 124 -5.54 12.27 6.95
CA ALA A 124 -6.40 12.99 7.89
C ALA A 124 -6.80 14.37 7.34
N VAL A 125 -5.86 15.12 6.77
CA VAL A 125 -6.15 16.41 6.12
C VAL A 125 -7.10 16.23 4.93
N CYS A 126 -6.85 15.26 4.05
CA CYS A 126 -7.75 14.96 2.93
C CYS A 126 -9.17 14.67 3.41
N MET A 127 -9.32 13.85 4.46
CA MET A 127 -10.62 13.45 5.00
C MET A 127 -11.39 14.64 5.59
N ILE A 128 -10.70 15.57 6.28
CA ILE A 128 -11.30 16.81 6.80
C ILE A 128 -11.81 17.68 5.65
N VAL A 129 -11.01 17.84 4.59
CA VAL A 129 -11.36 18.66 3.43
C VAL A 129 -12.56 18.09 2.67
N THR A 130 -12.69 16.77 2.57
CA THR A 130 -13.76 16.11 1.81
C THR A 130 -15.10 15.95 2.55
N PHE A 131 -15.27 16.54 3.74
CA PHE A 131 -16.52 16.60 4.54
C PHE A 131 -17.31 15.27 4.69
N PHE A 132 -17.17 14.62 5.86
CA PHE A 132 -18.04 13.66 6.58
C PHE A 132 -18.82 12.51 5.88
N ASN A 133 -19.19 12.58 4.60
CA ASN A 133 -19.95 11.52 3.91
C ASN A 133 -19.08 10.42 3.28
N PHE A 134 -17.77 10.48 3.50
CA PHE A 134 -16.78 9.60 2.86
C PHE A 134 -16.02 8.69 3.84
N PHE A 135 -16.59 8.36 5.02
CA PHE A 135 -16.08 7.25 5.84
C PHE A 135 -16.41 5.88 5.23
N ASN A 136 -16.06 5.70 3.96
CA ASN A 136 -16.14 4.45 3.23
C ASN A 136 -14.72 3.98 2.92
N ILE A 137 -14.50 2.67 2.91
CA ILE A 137 -13.21 2.04 2.62
C ILE A 137 -12.63 2.52 1.28
N TYR A 138 -13.49 2.75 0.28
CA TYR A 138 -13.08 3.26 -1.03
C TYR A 138 -12.57 4.70 -0.98
N ALA A 139 -13.14 5.55 -0.12
CA ALA A 139 -12.69 6.93 0.02
C ALA A 139 -11.34 6.98 0.75
N ILE A 140 -11.19 6.20 1.82
CA ILE A 140 -9.92 6.05 2.53
C ILE A 140 -8.84 5.59 1.55
N TYR A 141 -9.17 4.62 0.69
CA TYR A 141 -8.27 4.13 -0.34
C TYR A 141 -7.81 5.23 -1.31
N ILE A 142 -8.75 6.01 -1.86
CA ILE A 142 -8.44 7.13 -2.75
C ILE A 142 -7.59 8.19 -2.03
N SER A 143 -7.94 8.52 -0.78
CA SER A 143 -7.16 9.46 0.05
C SER A 143 -5.74 8.97 0.28
N ILE A 144 -5.52 7.67 0.46
CA ILE A 144 -4.18 7.07 0.56
C ILE A 144 -3.42 7.23 -0.75
N LEU A 145 -4.05 7.00 -1.91
CA LEU A 145 -3.40 7.16 -3.21
C LEU A 145 -2.98 8.61 -3.46
N ILE A 146 -3.87 9.57 -3.21
CA ILE A 146 -3.58 11.01 -3.36
C ILE A 146 -2.48 11.44 -2.40
N SER A 147 -2.62 11.08 -1.12
CA SER A 147 -1.63 11.37 -0.08
C SER A 147 -0.27 10.74 -0.38
N GLY A 148 -0.26 9.56 -1.00
CA GLY A 148 0.94 8.88 -1.46
C GLY A 148 1.79 9.76 -2.38
N TYR A 149 1.18 10.42 -3.36
CA TYR A 149 1.88 11.32 -4.29
C TYR A 149 2.63 12.43 -3.55
N PHE A 150 1.92 13.16 -2.68
CA PHE A 150 2.51 14.25 -1.90
C PHE A 150 3.54 13.74 -0.88
N SER A 151 3.29 12.58 -0.27
CA SER A 151 4.19 11.97 0.70
C SER A 151 5.56 11.67 0.09
N PHE A 152 5.63 11.20 -1.17
CA PHE A 152 6.90 10.92 -1.83
C PHE A 152 7.67 12.20 -2.16
N ILE A 153 6.98 13.25 -2.60
CA ILE A 153 7.61 14.56 -2.86
C ILE A 153 8.23 15.10 -1.57
N ILE A 154 7.50 15.07 -0.46
CA ILE A 154 8.00 15.54 0.84
C ILE A 154 9.13 14.64 1.35
N LEU A 155 9.00 13.32 1.23
CA LEU A 155 10.03 12.37 1.65
C LEU A 155 11.36 12.65 0.94
N ILE A 156 11.33 12.80 -0.39
CA ILE A 156 12.53 12.97 -1.20
C ILE A 156 13.13 14.37 -1.03
N SER A 157 12.30 15.41 -0.89
CA SER A 157 12.79 16.79 -0.74
C SER A 157 13.30 17.12 0.66
N ARG A 158 12.71 16.55 1.72
CA ARG A 158 13.02 16.89 3.11
C ARG A 158 13.89 15.86 3.84
N CYS A 159 13.87 14.60 3.42
CA CYS A 159 14.61 13.56 4.12
C CYS A 159 16.08 13.55 3.68
N LYS A 160 16.96 14.13 4.50
CA LYS A 160 18.42 14.16 4.27
C LYS A 160 19.08 12.79 4.07
N LYS A 161 18.41 11.69 4.44
CA LYS A 161 18.89 10.31 4.29
C LYS A 161 18.57 9.69 2.93
N VAL A 162 17.66 10.28 2.16
CA VAL A 162 17.24 9.76 0.87
C VAL A 162 17.86 10.65 -0.20
N LYS A 163 18.57 10.05 -1.16
CA LYS A 163 19.07 10.74 -2.34
C LYS A 163 18.54 10.07 -3.59
N VAL A 164 18.29 10.90 -4.61
CA VAL A 164 17.96 10.44 -5.95
C VAL A 164 19.27 10.43 -6.74
N ILE A 165 19.66 9.26 -7.24
CA ILE A 165 20.86 9.08 -8.04
C ILE A 165 20.43 8.61 -9.43
N ARG A 166 21.18 8.97 -10.48
CA ARG A 166 20.93 8.42 -11.81
C ARG A 166 21.31 6.95 -11.86
N CYS A 167 20.39 6.17 -12.39
CA CYS A 167 20.61 4.85 -12.92
C CYS A 167 20.63 5.03 -14.45
#